data_AF-A0A7H8KT03-F1
#
_entry.id   AF-A0A7H8KT03-F1
#
_cell.length_a   1.000
_cell.length_b   1.000
_cell.length_c   1.000
_cell.angle_alpha   90.00
_cell.angle_beta   90.00
_cell.angle_gamma   90.00
#
_symmetry.space_group_name_H-M   'P 1'
#
loop_
_entity.id
_entity.type
_entity.pdbx_description
1 polymer ?
#
loop_
_entity_poly.entity_id
_entity_poly.type
_entity_poly.pdbx_seq_one_letter_code
_entity_poly.pdbx_strand_id
1 'polypeptide(L)'
;MADANVRIPAEARDRLAQIAAGEHMSLRAYLSHLAETLLTPAERARRAEQARAQLHAWNGYDPDRQDIADLDAELDRRLKQANAR
;
A
#
# COMPACT_ATOMS: atom_id res chain seq x y z
N MET A 1 6.72 8.83 20.91
CA MET A 1 7.34 8.85 19.56
C MET A 1 7.96 10.21 19.38
N ALA A 2 9.23 10.28 18.96
CA ALA A 2 9.88 11.57 18.69
C ALA A 2 9.22 12.20 17.46
N ASP A 3 8.88 13.48 17.54
CA ASP A 3 8.36 14.21 16.38
C ASP A 3 9.48 14.36 15.33
N ALA A 4 9.16 14.04 14.08
CA ALA A 4 10.08 14.16 12.95
C ALA A 4 9.63 15.32 12.05
N ASN A 5 10.56 16.21 11.71
CA ASN A 5 10.29 17.32 10.79
C ASN A 5 10.58 16.89 9.35
N VAL A 6 9.53 16.80 8.53
CA VAL A 6 9.63 16.47 7.09
C VAL A 6 9.34 17.72 6.28
N ARG A 7 10.24 18.08 5.36
CA ARG A 7 10.01 19.17 4.40
C ARG A 7 9.24 18.63 3.19
N ILE A 8 8.09 19.24 2.92
CA ILE A 8 7.26 18.94 1.75
C ILE A 8 6.85 20.24 1.04
N PRO A 9 6.60 20.22 -0.28
CA PRO A 9 6.03 21.36 -0.99
C PRO A 9 4.70 21.81 -0.37
N ALA A 10 4.44 23.11 -0.35
CA ALA A 10 3.21 23.68 0.23
C ALA A 10 1.95 23.10 -0.44
N GLU A 11 1.97 22.95 -1.76
CA GLU A 11 0.86 22.35 -2.53
C GLU A 11 0.55 20.91 -2.08
N ALA A 12 1.60 20.11 -1.83
CA ALA A 12 1.43 18.74 -1.35
C ALA A 12 0.85 18.71 0.08
N ARG A 13 1.32 19.60 0.96
CA ARG A 13 0.78 19.76 2.31
C ARG A 13 -0.71 20.11 2.28
N ASP A 14 -1.08 21.08 1.45
CA ASP A 14 -2.45 21.61 1.40
C ASP A 14 -3.41 20.56 0.83
N ARG A 15 -2.97 19.81 -0.18
CA ARG A 15 -3.72 18.66 -0.70
C ARG A 15 -3.93 17.58 0.37
N LEU A 16 -2.88 17.21 1.10
CA LEU A 16 -2.99 16.22 2.19
C LEU A 16 -3.91 16.71 3.32
N ALA A 17 -3.88 18.01 3.63
CA ALA A 17 -4.77 18.60 4.63
C ALA A 17 -6.24 18.55 4.20
N GLN A 18 -6.53 18.76 2.91
CA GLN A 18 -7.89 18.62 2.38
C GLN A 18 -8.38 17.17 2.46
N ILE A 19 -7.53 16.19 2.15
CA ILE A 19 -7.88 14.76 2.26
C ILE A 19 -8.16 14.40 3.73
N ALA A 20 -7.26 14.80 4.64
CA ALA A 20 -7.43 14.57 6.07
C ALA A 20 -8.74 15.17 6.61
N ALA A 21 -9.08 16.40 6.18
CA ALA A 21 -10.33 17.05 6.56
C ALA A 21 -11.57 16.29 6.05
N GLY A 22 -11.52 15.72 4.83
CA GLY A 22 -12.57 14.86 4.29
C GLY A 22 -12.77 13.57 5.09
N GLU A 23 -11.72 13.09 5.76
CA GLU A 23 -11.76 11.93 6.67
C GLU A 23 -11.99 12.33 8.14
N HIS A 24 -12.29 13.61 8.42
CA HIS A 24 -12.45 14.17 9.77
C HIS A 24 -11.22 13.99 10.68
N MET A 25 -10.02 13.94 10.09
CA MET A 25 -8.75 13.80 10.79
C MET A 25 -7.92 15.08 10.71
N SER A 26 -7.05 15.27 11.70
CA SER A 26 -5.95 16.24 11.56
C SER A 26 -4.91 15.71 10.58
N LEU A 27 -4.16 16.61 9.92
CA LEU A 27 -3.06 16.21 9.01
C LEU A 27 -2.05 15.29 9.71
N ARG A 28 -1.72 15.55 10.98
CA ARG A 28 -0.82 14.69 11.77
C ARG A 28 -1.42 13.30 11.98
N ALA A 29 -2.69 13.22 12.38
CA ALA A 29 -3.37 11.95 12.60
C ALA A 29 -3.47 11.14 11.30
N TYR A 30 -3.78 11.81 10.20
CA TYR A 30 -3.81 11.19 8.87
C TYR A 30 -2.46 10.62 8.46
N LEU A 31 -1.36 11.37 8.66
CA LEU A 31 -0.01 10.89 8.36
C LEU A 31 0.41 9.71 9.25
N SER A 32 0.05 9.72 10.54
CA SER A 32 0.27 8.58 11.44
C SER A 32 -0.51 7.35 10.96
N HIS A 33 -1.80 7.52 10.65
CA HIS A 33 -2.64 6.44 10.13
C HIS A 33 -2.09 5.87 8.81
N LEU A 34 -1.63 6.75 7.92
CA LEU A 34 -1.03 6.35 6.65
C LEU A 34 0.27 5.54 6.87
N ALA A 35 1.10 5.95 7.82
CA ALA A 35 2.32 5.22 8.15
C ALA A 35 2.04 3.84 8.78
N GLU A 36 0.95 3.70 9.52
CA GLU A 36 0.54 2.41 10.11
C GLU A 36 -0.12 1.47 9.10
N THR A 37 -0.78 2.01 8.08
CA THR A 37 -1.55 1.23 7.09
C THR A 37 -0.77 0.92 5.82
N LEU A 38 0.11 1.82 5.37
CA LEU A 38 0.94 1.59 4.19
C LEU A 38 2.12 0.70 4.52
N LEU A 39 2.05 -0.54 4.05
CA LEU A 39 3.17 -1.46 4.08
C LEU A 39 4.28 -0.99 3.11
N THR A 40 5.50 -0.96 3.63
CA THR A 40 6.70 -0.77 2.79
C THR A 40 6.80 -1.90 1.74
N PRO A 41 7.55 -1.70 0.63
CA PRO A 41 7.76 -2.75 -0.35
C PRO A 41 8.33 -4.05 0.26
N ALA A 42 9.23 -3.92 1.23
CA ALA A 42 9.82 -5.06 1.94
C ALA A 42 8.79 -5.81 2.81
N GLU A 43 7.95 -5.08 3.53
CA GLU A 43 6.88 -5.70 4.35
C GLU A 43 5.81 -6.34 3.47
N ARG A 44 5.49 -5.75 2.32
CA ARG A 44 4.60 -6.37 1.33
C ARG A 44 5.19 -7.67 0.80
N ALA A 45 6.46 -7.69 0.44
CA ALA A 45 7.13 -8.92 0.00
C ALA A 45 7.09 -10.01 1.08
N ARG A 46 7.43 -9.65 2.32
CA ARG A 46 7.36 -10.58 3.46
C ARG A 46 5.95 -11.13 3.69
N ARG A 47 4.93 -10.28 3.62
CA ARG A 47 3.53 -10.70 3.77
C ARG A 47 3.08 -11.62 2.62
N ALA A 48 3.55 -11.35 1.40
CA ALA A 48 3.30 -12.21 0.24
C ALA A 48 3.95 -13.59 0.41
N GLU A 49 5.19 -13.65 0.88
CA GLU A 49 5.87 -14.93 1.19
C GLU A 49 5.13 -15.72 2.28
N GLN A 50 4.72 -15.05 3.35
CA GLN A 50 3.93 -15.70 4.42
C GLN A 50 2.59 -16.23 3.91
N ALA A 51 1.90 -15.45 3.07
CA ALA A 51 0.65 -15.88 2.46
C ALA A 51 0.86 -17.09 1.53
N ARG A 52 1.92 -17.07 0.71
CA ARG A 52 2.28 -18.20 -0.16
C ARG A 52 2.60 -19.46 0.66
N ALA A 53 3.37 -19.33 1.74
CA ALA A 53 3.66 -20.46 2.62
C ALA A 53 2.40 -21.06 3.26
N GLN A 54 1.46 -20.21 3.69
CA GLN A 54 0.17 -20.67 4.22
C GLN A 54 -0.73 -21.29 3.15
N LEU A 55 -0.79 -20.70 1.96
CA LEU A 55 -1.54 -21.26 0.84
C LEU A 55 -0.97 -22.62 0.44
N HIS A 56 0.34 -22.72 0.21
CA HIS A 56 1.01 -23.98 -0.07
C HIS A 56 0.72 -25.05 1.00
N ALA A 57 0.78 -24.68 2.28
CA ALA A 57 0.44 -25.60 3.38
C ALA A 57 -1.05 -26.03 3.37
N TRP A 58 -1.95 -25.18 2.90
CA TRP A 58 -3.39 -25.41 2.93
C TRP A 58 -3.94 -26.11 1.68
N ASN A 59 -3.44 -25.79 0.48
CA ASN A 59 -3.97 -26.28 -0.79
C ASN A 59 -2.90 -26.76 -1.78
N GLY A 60 -1.61 -26.72 -1.42
CA GLY A 60 -0.50 -27.10 -2.29
C GLY A 60 -0.21 -26.09 -3.41
N TYR A 61 -0.82 -24.91 -3.39
CA TYR A 61 -0.62 -23.87 -4.38
C TYR A 61 0.77 -23.24 -4.23
N ASP A 62 1.63 -23.51 -5.21
CA ASP A 62 2.98 -22.95 -5.35
C ASP A 62 3.14 -22.38 -6.78
N PRO A 63 2.66 -21.14 -7.02
CA PRO A 63 2.77 -20.52 -8.33
C PRO A 63 4.23 -20.23 -8.64
N ASP A 64 4.66 -20.53 -9.87
CA ASP A 64 6.02 -20.25 -10.28
C ASP A 64 6.25 -18.75 -10.54
N ARG A 65 7.49 -18.35 -10.84
CA ARG A 65 7.80 -16.93 -11.08
C ARG A 65 7.06 -16.34 -12.27
N GLN A 66 6.73 -17.15 -13.28
CA GLN A 66 6.05 -16.71 -14.48
C GLN A 66 4.57 -16.48 -14.19
N ASP A 67 3.93 -17.41 -13.46
CA ASP A 67 2.55 -17.26 -13.00
C ASP A 67 2.37 -15.98 -12.16
N ILE A 68 3.33 -15.70 -11.27
CA ILE A 68 3.34 -14.49 -10.45
C ILE A 68 3.44 -13.23 -11.32
N ALA A 69 4.33 -13.22 -12.30
CA ALA A 69 4.53 -12.07 -13.18
C ALA A 69 3.26 -11.78 -14.03
N ASP A 70 2.59 -12.84 -14.50
CA ASP A 70 1.35 -12.71 -15.25
C ASP A 70 0.20 -12.20 -14.37
N LEU A 71 0.10 -12.68 -13.12
CA LEU A 71 -0.85 -12.19 -12.13
C LEU A 71 -0.62 -10.72 -11.78
N ASP A 72 0.64 -10.31 -11.57
CA ASP A 72 1.00 -8.92 -11.28
C ASP A 72 0.65 -8.00 -12.47
N ALA A 73 0.94 -8.42 -13.70
CA ALA A 73 0.61 -7.66 -14.90
C ALA A 73 -0.92 -7.49 -15.08
N GLU A 74 -1.69 -8.52 -14.75
CA GLU A 74 -3.16 -8.46 -14.77
C GLU A 74 -3.71 -7.57 -13.65
N LEU A 75 -3.14 -7.62 -12.45
CA LEU A 75 -3.53 -6.75 -11.34
C LEU A 75 -3.26 -5.27 -11.68
N ASP A 76 -2.08 -4.95 -12.23
CA ASP A 76 -1.73 -3.61 -12.68
C ASP A 76 -2.68 -3.10 -13.77
N ARG A 77 -3.06 -3.96 -14.71
CA ARG A 77 -4.04 -3.64 -15.75
C ARG A 77 -5.39 -3.26 -15.13
N ARG A 78 -5.89 -4.05 -14.16
CA ARG A 78 -7.16 -3.79 -13.48
C ARG A 78 -7.12 -2.50 -12.65
N LEU A 79 -6.01 -2.25 -11.94
CA LEU A 79 -5.84 -1.02 -11.17
C LEU A 79 -5.83 0.22 -12.07
N LYS A 80 -5.16 0.16 -13.23
CA LYS A 80 -5.19 1.24 -14.23
C LYS A 80 -6.61 1.48 -14.77
N GLN A 81 -7.38 0.43 -15.02
CA GLN A 81 -8.77 0.55 -15.46
C GLN A 81 -9.68 1.13 -14.37
N ALA A 82 -9.47 0.78 -13.11
CA ALA A 82 -10.23 1.31 -11.98
C ALA A 82 -9.94 2.79 -11.72
N ASN A 83 -8.68 3.22 -11.86
CA ASN A 83 -8.27 4.63 -11.70
C ASN A 83 -8.58 5.52 -12.92
N ALA A 84 -9.02 4.94 -14.04
CA ALA A 84 -9.43 5.67 -15.25
C ALA A 84 -10.93 6.02 -15.27
N ARG A 85 -11.68 5.65 -14.21
CA ARG A 85 -13.08 6.00 -13.97
C ARG A 85 -13.17 7.06 -12.89
#